data_AF-A0A959I2B4-F1
#
_entry.id   AF-A0A959I2B4-F1
#
_cell.length_a   1.000
_cell.length_b   1.000
_cell.length_c   1.000
_cell.angle_alpha   90.00
_cell.angle_beta   90.00
_cell.angle_gamma   90.00
#
_symmetry.space_group_name_H-M   'P 1'
#
loop_
_entity.id
_entity.type
_entity.pdbx_description
1 polymer ?
#
loop_
_entity_poly.entity_id
_entity_poly.type
_entity_poly.pdbx_seq_one_letter_code
_entity_poly.pdbx_strand_id
1 'polypeptide(L)'
;MKFDELDKRMRVYETAHDHCVLPGIYMVARIDGRNFTRLTKEVHQFEAPFDTKFRDYMVETTRHLMNCGFKVIYGYTESDEISLLFSLTEQAFGRKTRKYNSILAGEASAKFSILLQDMAVFDCRISQLPTKKDVVDYFRWRNEDAFRNALNAHCYWVLRKDGATAKKATKALEGMS
;
A
#
# COMPACT_ATOMS: atom_id res chain seq x y z
N MET A 1 -43.04 -13.91 -1.81
CA MET A 1 -42.41 -12.57 -1.97
C MET A 1 -41.81 -12.51 -3.37
N LYS A 2 -42.08 -11.46 -4.14
CA LYS A 2 -41.53 -11.36 -5.51
C LYS A 2 -40.03 -11.05 -5.42
N PHE A 3 -39.23 -11.55 -6.37
CA PHE A 3 -37.76 -11.36 -6.37
C PHE A 3 -37.37 -9.88 -6.20
N ASP A 4 -38.04 -8.97 -6.90
CA ASP A 4 -37.74 -7.54 -6.84
C ASP A 4 -37.97 -6.92 -5.45
N GLU A 5 -38.93 -7.43 -4.69
CA GLU A 5 -39.17 -7.01 -3.31
C GLU A 5 -38.05 -7.52 -2.38
N LEU A 6 -37.58 -8.75 -2.63
CA LEU A 6 -36.45 -9.32 -1.90
C LEU A 6 -35.16 -8.58 -2.21
N ASP A 7 -34.85 -8.33 -3.49
CA ASP A 7 -33.65 -7.60 -3.91
C ASP A 7 -33.62 -6.21 -3.27
N LYS A 8 -34.71 -5.44 -3.38
CA LYS A 8 -34.80 -4.11 -2.74
C LYS A 8 -34.58 -4.18 -1.24
N ARG A 9 -35.17 -5.16 -0.56
CA ARG A 9 -35.02 -5.33 0.90
C ARG A 9 -33.59 -5.70 1.28
N MET A 10 -32.95 -6.61 0.53
CA MET A 10 -31.58 -7.07 0.85
C MET A 10 -30.52 -6.04 0.49
N ARG A 11 -30.67 -5.31 -0.62
CA ARG A 11 -29.69 -4.36 -1.14
C ARG A 11 -29.41 -3.20 -0.18
N VAL A 12 -30.36 -2.85 0.68
CA VAL A 12 -30.16 -1.84 1.74
C VAL A 12 -29.04 -2.29 2.70
N TYR A 13 -29.01 -3.57 3.10
CA TYR A 13 -27.99 -4.08 4.01
C TYR A 13 -26.59 -4.11 3.38
N GLU A 14 -26.49 -4.30 2.07
CA GLU A 14 -25.21 -4.25 1.35
C GLU A 14 -24.66 -2.84 1.17
N THR A 15 -25.55 -1.84 1.07
CA THR A 15 -25.18 -0.48 0.63
C THR A 15 -25.33 0.59 1.71
N ALA A 16 -25.84 0.25 2.89
CA ALA A 16 -26.05 1.19 4.00
C ALA A 16 -24.80 1.97 4.42
N HIS A 17 -23.61 1.42 4.18
CA HIS A 17 -22.32 2.04 4.51
C HIS A 17 -21.42 2.28 3.29
N ASP A 18 -22.01 2.44 2.10
CA ASP A 18 -21.28 2.84 0.90
C ASP A 18 -20.77 4.29 1.03
N HIS A 19 -19.64 4.46 1.71
CA HIS A 19 -18.98 5.77 1.79
C HIS A 19 -18.38 6.13 0.45
N CYS A 20 -18.71 7.34 -0.03
CA CYS A 20 -18.23 7.86 -1.29
C CYS A 20 -17.34 9.07 -1.03
N VAL A 21 -16.20 9.15 -1.70
CA VAL A 21 -15.35 10.35 -1.64
C VAL A 21 -16.07 11.48 -2.38
N LEU A 22 -16.18 12.65 -1.75
CA LEU A 22 -16.85 13.80 -2.35
C LEU A 22 -16.17 14.23 -3.67
N PRO A 23 -16.94 14.78 -4.62
CA PRO A 23 -16.37 15.45 -5.80
C PRO A 23 -15.38 16.55 -5.40
N GLY A 24 -14.33 16.76 -6.21
CA GLY A 24 -13.34 17.80 -5.95
C GLY A 24 -12.33 17.51 -4.84
N ILE A 25 -12.39 16.32 -4.21
CA ILE A 25 -11.41 15.86 -3.22
C ILE A 25 -10.39 14.92 -3.87
N TYR A 26 -9.10 15.11 -3.57
CA TYR A 26 -8.06 14.19 -4.01
C TYR A 26 -8.16 12.87 -3.26
N MET A 27 -7.93 11.77 -3.97
CA MET A 27 -7.86 10.44 -3.40
C MET A 27 -6.42 9.94 -3.51
N VAL A 28 -5.91 9.41 -2.42
CA VAL A 28 -4.70 8.58 -2.45
C VAL A 28 -5.05 7.21 -1.91
N ALA A 29 -4.83 6.16 -2.71
CA ALA A 29 -4.89 4.79 -2.22
C ALA A 29 -3.53 4.41 -1.66
N ARG A 30 -3.51 3.90 -0.43
CA ARG A 30 -2.33 3.27 0.16
C ARG A 30 -2.58 1.78 0.27
N ILE A 31 -1.71 1.01 -0.35
CA ILE A 31 -1.74 -0.44 -0.44
C ILE A 31 -0.53 -0.96 0.35
N ASP A 32 -0.74 -1.88 1.28
CA ASP A 32 0.28 -2.29 2.26
C ASP A 32 0.32 -3.81 2.42
N GLY A 33 1.53 -4.38 2.44
CA GLY A 33 1.76 -5.81 2.51
C GLY A 33 1.33 -6.43 3.84
N ARG A 34 0.32 -7.30 3.82
CA ARG A 34 -0.13 -8.00 5.03
C ARG A 34 0.88 -9.05 5.48
N ASN A 35 1.50 -8.79 6.63
CA ASN A 35 2.46 -9.71 7.28
C ASN A 35 3.73 -9.96 6.45
N PHE A 36 4.19 -8.94 5.72
CA PHE A 36 5.35 -9.05 4.85
C PHE A 36 6.67 -9.20 5.59
N THR A 37 6.75 -8.83 6.88
CA THR A 37 7.93 -9.15 7.70
C THR A 37 8.21 -10.65 7.74
N ARG A 38 7.17 -11.48 7.92
CA ARG A 38 7.29 -12.95 7.87
C ARG A 38 7.60 -13.43 6.46
N LEU A 39 6.86 -12.93 5.47
CA LEU A 39 7.04 -13.31 4.07
C LEU A 39 8.48 -13.09 3.61
N THR A 40 9.04 -11.92 3.93
CA THR A 40 10.36 -11.51 3.45
C THR A 40 11.50 -12.15 4.24
N LYS A 41 11.39 -12.28 5.57
CA LYS A 41 12.49 -12.75 6.42
C LYS A 41 12.49 -14.26 6.68
N GLU A 42 11.32 -14.89 6.75
CA GLU A 42 11.20 -16.30 7.14
C GLU A 42 10.92 -17.22 5.95
N VAL A 43 10.07 -16.78 5.02
CA VAL A 43 9.61 -17.63 3.91
C VAL A 43 10.56 -17.56 2.71
N HIS A 44 10.80 -16.35 2.19
CA HIS A 44 11.63 -16.16 0.99
C HIS A 44 13.07 -15.76 1.28
N GLN A 45 13.37 -15.30 2.51
CA GLN A 45 14.71 -14.90 2.94
C GLN A 45 15.38 -13.89 1.98
N PHE A 46 14.64 -12.85 1.61
CA PHE A 46 15.17 -11.75 0.79
C PHE A 46 16.39 -11.10 1.44
N GLU A 47 17.26 -10.51 0.62
CA GLU A 47 18.46 -9.83 1.09
C GLU A 47 18.11 -8.67 2.02
N ALA A 48 18.84 -8.58 3.13
CA ALA A 48 18.70 -7.49 4.07
C ALA A 48 19.94 -6.57 4.05
N PRO A 49 19.77 -5.24 4.15
CA PRO A 49 18.52 -4.52 4.39
C PRO A 49 17.61 -4.34 3.16
N PHE A 50 18.16 -4.47 1.95
CA PHE A 50 17.45 -4.17 0.71
C PHE A 50 17.66 -5.28 -0.32
N ASP A 51 16.55 -5.74 -0.91
CA ASP A 51 16.55 -6.75 -1.95
C ASP A 51 16.05 -6.14 -3.27
N THR A 52 16.88 -6.21 -4.30
CA THR A 52 16.58 -5.62 -5.61
C THR A 52 15.45 -6.34 -6.34
N LYS A 53 15.32 -7.65 -6.15
CA LYS A 53 14.26 -8.46 -6.76
C LYS A 53 12.91 -8.12 -6.14
N PHE A 54 12.85 -8.02 -4.82
CA PHE A 54 11.65 -7.59 -4.10
C PHE A 54 11.23 -6.18 -4.50
N ARG A 55 12.19 -5.24 -4.58
CA ARG A 55 11.94 -3.89 -5.10
C ARG A 55 11.32 -3.95 -6.49
N ASP A 56 11.88 -4.75 -7.40
CA ASP A 56 11.37 -4.86 -8.77
C ASP A 56 9.94 -5.42 -8.79
N TYR A 57 9.60 -6.36 -7.91
CA TYR A 57 8.23 -6.84 -7.76
C TYR A 57 7.26 -5.73 -7.35
N MET A 58 7.64 -4.87 -6.40
CA MET A 58 6.84 -3.74 -5.95
C MET A 58 6.69 -2.67 -7.05
N VAL A 59 7.76 -2.38 -7.79
CA VAL A 59 7.74 -1.44 -8.93
C VAL A 59 6.82 -1.95 -10.05
N GLU A 60 6.93 -3.23 -10.42
CA GLU A 60 6.07 -3.83 -11.45
C GLU A 60 4.60 -3.91 -11.01
N THR A 61 4.35 -4.19 -9.71
CA THR A 61 3.00 -4.17 -9.14
C THR A 61 2.43 -2.75 -9.14
N THR A 62 3.23 -1.74 -8.80
CA THR A 62 2.83 -0.32 -8.88
C THR A 62 2.48 0.06 -10.31
N ARG A 63 3.31 -0.30 -11.29
CA ARG A 63 3.05 -0.02 -12.71
C ARG A 63 1.74 -0.66 -13.19
N HIS A 64 1.46 -1.90 -12.77
CA HIS A 64 0.19 -2.57 -13.06
C HIS A 64 -0.99 -1.80 -12.49
N LEU A 65 -0.94 -1.42 -11.20
CA LEU A 65 -2.02 -0.69 -10.54
C LEU A 65 -2.29 0.69 -11.16
N MET A 66 -1.27 1.35 -11.69
CA MET A 66 -1.44 2.61 -12.42
C MET A 66 -2.22 2.44 -13.74
N ASN A 67 -2.34 1.21 -14.25
CA ASN A 67 -2.96 0.89 -15.54
C ASN A 67 -4.16 -0.08 -15.42
N CYS A 68 -4.64 -0.41 -14.22
CA CYS A 68 -5.72 -1.38 -14.01
C CYS A 68 -7.15 -0.79 -14.14
N GLY A 69 -7.30 0.27 -14.95
CA GLY A 69 -8.60 0.88 -15.25
C GLY A 69 -9.01 2.06 -14.36
N PHE A 70 -8.21 2.40 -13.35
CA PHE A 70 -8.33 3.67 -12.63
C PHE A 70 -7.42 4.74 -13.26
N LYS A 71 -7.88 5.99 -13.25
CA LYS A 71 -7.15 7.21 -13.66
C LYS A 71 -6.14 7.61 -12.58
N VAL A 72 -5.09 6.83 -12.44
CA VAL A 72 -3.94 7.14 -11.58
C VAL A 72 -3.00 8.11 -12.29
N ILE A 73 -2.54 9.16 -11.61
CA ILE A 73 -1.63 10.17 -12.18
C ILE A 73 -0.22 10.10 -11.58
N TYR A 74 -0.07 9.47 -10.42
CA TYR A 74 1.23 9.29 -9.78
C TYR A 74 1.22 8.05 -8.88
N GLY A 75 2.30 7.28 -8.91
CA GLY A 75 2.52 6.13 -8.06
C GLY A 75 3.85 6.26 -7.34
N TYR A 76 3.86 5.94 -6.05
CA TYR A 76 5.04 5.92 -5.19
C TYR A 76 5.08 4.58 -4.46
N THR A 77 6.26 3.97 -4.31
CA THR A 77 6.42 2.73 -3.56
C THR A 77 7.69 2.77 -2.72
N GLU A 78 7.61 2.20 -1.53
CA GLU A 78 8.68 2.01 -0.56
C GLU A 78 8.39 0.72 0.21
N SER A 79 9.42 -0.10 0.46
CA SER A 79 9.26 -1.36 1.19
C SER A 79 8.12 -2.17 0.56
N ASP A 80 7.15 -2.59 1.36
CA ASP A 80 5.93 -3.32 1.04
C ASP A 80 4.70 -2.39 0.87
N GLU A 81 4.90 -1.08 0.76
CA GLU A 81 3.85 -0.07 0.58
C GLU A 81 3.83 0.50 -0.85
N ILE A 82 2.62 0.77 -1.37
CA ILE A 82 2.36 1.50 -2.60
C ILE A 82 1.33 2.61 -2.32
N SER A 83 1.62 3.83 -2.74
CA SER A 83 0.72 4.98 -2.69
C SER A 83 0.37 5.44 -4.11
N LEU A 84 -0.92 5.49 -4.46
CA LEU A 84 -1.44 5.88 -5.78
C LEU A 84 -2.29 7.14 -5.67
N LEU A 85 -1.90 8.21 -6.34
CA LEU A 85 -2.69 9.43 -6.49
C LEU A 85 -3.61 9.31 -7.69
N PHE A 86 -4.92 9.44 -7.47
CA PHE A 86 -5.90 9.49 -8.54
C PHE A 86 -6.04 10.90 -9.11
N SER A 87 -6.39 10.99 -10.40
CA SER A 87 -6.86 12.23 -11.00
C SER A 87 -8.07 12.77 -10.25
N LEU A 88 -8.16 14.10 -10.12
CA LEU A 88 -9.33 14.75 -9.51
C LEU A 88 -10.64 14.43 -10.26
N THR A 89 -10.54 14.05 -11.54
CA THR A 89 -11.67 13.64 -12.40
C THR A 89 -11.95 12.13 -12.35
N GLU A 90 -11.34 11.38 -11.44
CA GLU A 90 -11.65 9.97 -11.23
C GLU A 90 -13.07 9.80 -10.65
N GLN A 91 -13.88 8.95 -11.28
CA GLN A 91 -15.29 8.72 -11.00
C GLN A 91 -15.69 7.23 -10.99
N ALA A 92 -14.73 6.31 -11.15
CA ALA A 92 -14.96 4.88 -11.18
C ALA A 92 -15.79 4.45 -9.95
N PHE A 93 -16.79 3.59 -10.20
CA PHE A 93 -17.72 3.07 -9.20
C PHE A 93 -18.42 4.13 -8.34
N GLY A 94 -18.58 5.37 -8.84
CA GLY A 94 -19.16 6.47 -8.07
C GLY A 94 -18.33 6.86 -6.85
N ARG A 95 -17.00 6.65 -6.90
CA ARG A 95 -16.06 7.01 -5.83
C ARG A 95 -16.31 6.29 -4.49
N LYS A 96 -16.97 5.12 -4.55
CA LYS A 96 -17.24 4.24 -3.40
C LYS A 96 -15.96 3.64 -2.86
N THR A 97 -15.52 4.05 -1.67
CA THR A 97 -14.22 3.65 -1.09
C THR A 97 -14.04 2.13 -1.03
N ARG A 98 -15.09 1.37 -0.70
CA ARG A 98 -15.03 -0.10 -0.67
C ARG A 98 -14.57 -0.70 -1.99
N LYS A 99 -14.99 -0.15 -3.13
CA LYS A 99 -14.67 -0.68 -4.46
C LYS A 99 -13.21 -0.45 -4.79
N TYR A 100 -12.70 0.75 -4.50
CA TYR A 100 -11.27 1.06 -4.64
C TYR A 100 -10.44 0.15 -3.74
N ASN A 101 -10.77 0.07 -2.44
CA ASN A 101 -10.04 -0.76 -1.50
C ASN A 101 -10.00 -2.23 -1.92
N SER A 102 -11.17 -2.83 -2.21
CA SER A 102 -11.24 -4.25 -2.58
C SER A 102 -10.52 -4.57 -3.89
N ILE A 103 -10.67 -3.70 -4.91
CA ILE A 103 -10.12 -3.97 -6.24
C ILE A 103 -8.61 -3.73 -6.22
N LEU A 104 -8.13 -2.62 -5.67
CA LEU A 104 -6.69 -2.31 -5.63
C LEU A 104 -5.92 -3.32 -4.77
N ALA A 105 -6.45 -3.71 -3.60
CA ALA A 105 -5.85 -4.76 -2.79
C ALA A 105 -5.81 -6.11 -3.54
N GLY A 106 -6.89 -6.45 -4.25
CA GLY A 106 -6.98 -7.68 -5.05
C GLY A 106 -5.99 -7.69 -6.23
N GLU A 107 -5.94 -6.61 -7.00
CA GLU A 107 -5.02 -6.42 -8.12
C GLU A 107 -3.55 -6.46 -7.68
N ALA A 108 -3.23 -5.80 -6.56
CA ALA A 108 -1.88 -5.81 -5.99
C ALA A 108 -1.49 -7.22 -5.55
N SER A 109 -2.37 -7.89 -4.79
CA SER A 109 -2.15 -9.26 -4.31
C SER A 109 -1.96 -10.23 -5.47
N ALA A 110 -2.80 -10.16 -6.50
CA ALA A 110 -2.71 -11.03 -7.67
C ALA A 110 -1.41 -10.79 -8.44
N LYS A 111 -1.11 -9.54 -8.80
CA LYS A 111 0.08 -9.20 -9.58
C LYS A 111 1.36 -9.56 -8.83
N PHE A 112 1.47 -9.18 -7.56
CA PHE A 112 2.64 -9.48 -6.75
C PHE A 112 2.81 -11.00 -6.56
N SER A 113 1.74 -11.74 -6.26
CA SER A 113 1.81 -13.20 -6.07
C SER A 113 2.31 -13.92 -7.31
N ILE A 114 1.90 -13.47 -8.51
CA ILE A 114 2.41 -14.03 -9.78
C ILE A 114 3.91 -13.80 -9.92
N LEU A 115 4.40 -12.60 -9.60
CA LEU A 115 5.83 -12.26 -9.67
C LEU A 115 6.66 -13.01 -8.61
N LEU A 116 6.10 -13.17 -7.42
CA LEU A 116 6.69 -13.89 -6.30
C LEU A 116 6.69 -15.41 -6.53
N GLN A 117 5.71 -15.93 -7.28
CA GLN A 117 5.37 -17.35 -7.37
C GLN A 117 4.96 -17.98 -6.03
N ASP A 118 4.39 -17.16 -5.14
CA ASP A 118 3.81 -17.58 -3.86
C ASP A 118 2.72 -16.57 -3.44
N MET A 119 1.97 -16.89 -2.39
CA MET A 119 0.88 -16.08 -1.89
C MET A 119 1.37 -14.81 -1.18
N ALA A 120 1.00 -13.67 -1.73
CA ALA A 120 1.11 -12.37 -1.09
C ALA A 120 -0.26 -11.69 -1.03
N VAL A 121 -0.53 -11.02 0.09
CA VAL A 121 -1.81 -10.34 0.33
C VAL A 121 -1.53 -8.91 0.73
N PHE A 122 -2.29 -7.99 0.17
CA PHE A 122 -2.24 -6.57 0.51
C PHE A 122 -3.55 -6.11 1.14
N ASP A 123 -3.47 -5.12 2.01
CA ASP A 123 -4.61 -4.28 2.38
C ASP A 123 -4.65 -3.01 1.52
N CYS A 124 -5.77 -2.27 1.55
CA CYS A 124 -5.86 -0.98 0.90
C CYS A 124 -6.76 -0.03 1.69
N ARG A 125 -6.37 1.25 1.73
CA ARG A 125 -7.17 2.34 2.31
C ARG A 125 -7.11 3.59 1.43
N ILE A 126 -8.20 4.37 1.44
CA ILE A 126 -8.27 5.67 0.74
C ILE A 126 -8.10 6.82 1.73
N SER A 127 -7.12 7.67 1.50
CA SER A 127 -6.99 8.99 2.10
C SER A 127 -7.70 10.04 1.24
N GLN A 128 -8.52 10.87 1.88
CA GLN A 128 -9.24 11.98 1.25
C GLN A 128 -8.49 13.29 1.58
N LEU A 129 -7.86 13.89 0.58
CA LEU A 129 -6.97 15.04 0.74
C LEU A 129 -7.63 16.26 0.09
N PRO A 130 -8.11 17.25 0.87
CA PRO A 130 -8.92 18.35 0.31
C PRO A 130 -8.17 19.26 -0.66
N THR A 131 -6.88 19.48 -0.45
CA THR A 131 -6.08 20.41 -1.25
C THR A 131 -4.88 19.75 -1.90
N LYS A 132 -4.33 20.41 -2.92
CA LYS A 132 -3.05 20.01 -3.52
C LYS A 132 -1.91 20.02 -2.49
N LYS A 133 -1.96 20.92 -1.51
CA LYS A 133 -0.97 20.99 -0.43
C LYS A 133 -1.02 19.71 0.42
N ASP A 134 -2.22 19.26 0.79
CA ASP A 134 -2.40 18.02 1.55
C ASP A 134 -1.86 16.80 0.79
N VAL A 135 -2.01 16.78 -0.53
CA VAL A 135 -1.40 15.74 -1.40
C VAL A 135 0.13 15.79 -1.34
N VAL A 136 0.72 16.97 -1.49
CA VAL A 136 2.18 17.14 -1.43
C VAL A 136 2.71 16.74 -0.04
N ASP A 137 2.05 17.18 1.03
CA ASP A 137 2.46 16.87 2.40
C ASP A 137 2.28 15.37 2.71
N TYR A 138 1.28 14.70 2.13
CA TYR A 138 1.13 13.25 2.21
C TYR A 138 2.32 12.51 1.58
N PHE A 139 2.71 12.86 0.35
CA PHE A 139 3.83 12.18 -0.31
C PHE A 139 5.18 12.54 0.29
N ARG A 140 5.35 13.76 0.82
CA ARG A 140 6.51 14.12 1.65
C ARG A 140 6.58 13.25 2.89
N TRP A 141 5.46 13.08 3.60
CA TRP A 141 5.42 12.20 4.77
C TRP A 141 5.79 10.75 4.44
N ARG A 142 5.32 10.20 3.32
CA ARG A 142 5.73 8.86 2.85
C ARG A 142 7.22 8.80 2.50
N ASN A 143 7.77 9.87 1.92
CA ASN A 143 9.19 9.93 1.60
C ASN A 143 10.10 10.06 2.82
N GLU A 144 9.70 10.85 3.82
CA GLU A 144 10.42 10.96 5.10
C GLU A 144 10.41 9.64 5.88
N ASP A 145 9.29 8.92 5.86
CA ASP A 145 9.16 7.59 6.47
C ASP A 145 10.14 6.60 5.82
N ALA A 146 10.15 6.55 4.49
CA ALA A 146 11.08 5.76 3.69
C ALA A 146 12.55 6.06 4.02
N PHE A 147 12.91 7.34 4.07
CA PHE A 147 14.28 7.76 4.37
C PHE A 147 14.71 7.30 5.76
N ARG A 148 13.88 7.55 6.77
CA ARG A 148 14.14 7.13 8.15
C ARG A 148 14.27 5.61 8.27
N ASN A 149 13.35 4.86 7.65
CA ASN A 149 13.35 3.40 7.69
C ASN A 149 14.58 2.82 6.99
N ALA A 150 14.95 3.36 5.82
CA ALA A 150 16.12 2.93 5.07
C ALA A 150 17.42 3.18 5.86
N LEU A 151 17.58 4.37 6.45
CA LEU A 151 18.76 4.69 7.26
C LEU A 151 18.84 3.79 8.50
N ASN A 152 17.74 3.64 9.24
CA ASN A 152 17.69 2.79 10.42
C ASN A 152 18.02 1.32 10.07
N ALA A 153 17.41 0.79 9.00
CA ALA A 153 17.68 -0.56 8.54
C ALA A 153 19.14 -0.74 8.11
N HIS A 154 19.69 0.22 7.37
CA HIS A 154 21.09 0.18 6.94
C HIS A 154 22.03 0.10 8.15
N CYS A 155 21.90 1.05 9.10
CA CYS A 155 22.72 1.06 10.32
C CYS A 155 22.55 -0.23 11.13
N TYR A 156 21.31 -0.72 11.28
CA TYR A 156 21.03 -1.96 11.99
C TYR A 156 21.78 -3.14 11.37
N TRP A 157 21.68 -3.31 10.06
CA TRP A 157 22.28 -4.44 9.36
C TRP A 157 23.80 -4.34 9.25
N VAL A 158 24.38 -3.14 9.20
CA VAL A 158 25.83 -2.93 9.35
C VAL A 158 26.30 -3.43 10.73
N LEU A 159 25.65 -3.01 11.82
CA LEU A 159 25.98 -3.49 13.16
C LEU A 159 25.85 -5.01 13.30
N ARG A 160 24.81 -5.61 12.67
CA ARG A 160 24.65 -7.07 12.64
C ARG A 160 25.78 -7.77 11.90
N LYS A 161 26.26 -7.20 10.79
CA LYS A 161 27.41 -7.72 10.01
C LYS A 161 28.72 -7.60 10.78
N ASP A 162 28.87 -6.57 11.60
CA ASP A 162 30.01 -6.35 12.50
C ASP A 162 29.97 -7.22 13.79
N GLY A 163 29.04 -8.17 13.87
CA GLY A 163 28.95 -9.15 14.96
C GLY A 163 28.08 -8.73 16.15
N ALA A 164 27.37 -7.60 16.08
CA ALA A 164 26.40 -7.26 17.12
C ALA A 164 25.21 -8.23 17.10
N THR A 165 24.74 -8.61 18.29
CA THR A 165 23.47 -9.36 18.42
C THR A 165 22.28 -8.45 18.11
N ALA A 166 21.12 -9.03 17.79
CA ALA A 166 19.87 -8.28 17.59
C ALA A 166 19.63 -7.23 18.68
N LYS A 167 19.72 -7.66 19.94
CA LYS A 167 19.49 -6.82 21.12
C LYS A 167 20.51 -5.68 21.22
N LYS A 168 21.78 -5.93 20.92
CA LYS A 168 22.83 -4.90 20.95
C LYS A 168 22.65 -3.88 19.83
N ALA A 169 22.37 -4.34 18.60
CA ALA A 169 22.14 -3.47 17.45
C ALA A 169 20.92 -2.57 17.67
N THR A 170 19.79 -3.12 18.13
CA THR A 170 18.59 -2.33 18.45
C THR A 170 18.86 -1.29 19.54
N LYS A 171 19.53 -1.68 20.63
CA LYS A 171 19.86 -0.75 21.72
C LYS A 171 20.82 0.37 21.27
N ALA A 172 21.74 0.09 20.35
CA ALA A 172 22.68 1.09 19.86
C ALA A 172 22.00 2.19 19.03
N LEU A 173 20.89 1.87 18.36
CA LEU A 173 20.13 2.82 17.53
C LEU A 173 18.98 3.50 18.30
N GLU A 174 18.73 3.08 19.54
CA GLU A 174 17.63 3.61 20.35
C GLU A 174 17.89 5.08 20.71
N GLY A 175 16.94 5.96 20.38
CA GLY A 175 17.03 7.40 20.66
C GLY A 175 17.98 8.19 19.74
N MET A 176 18.52 7.56 18.69
CA MET A 176 19.30 8.26 17.67
C MET A 176 18.37 8.91 16.64
N SER A 177 18.65 10.18 16.29
CA SER A 177 17.94 10.98 15.28
C SER A 177 18.85 11.28 14.10
#